data_AF-A0A364KX16-F1
#
_entry.id   AF-A0A364KX16-F1
#
_cell.length_a   1.000
_cell.length_b   1.000
_cell.length_c   1.000
_cell.angle_alpha   90.00
_cell.angle_beta   90.00
_cell.angle_gamma   90.00
#
_symmetry.space_group_name_H-M   'P 1'
#
loop_
_entity.id
_entity.type
_entity.pdbx_description
1 polymer ?
#
loop_
_entity_poly.entity_id
_entity_poly.type
_entity_poly.pdbx_seq_one_letter_code
_entity_poly.pdbx_strand_id
1 'polypeptide(L)' 'AFQLVTGRVWKGCAFGGIKGRTQLPGLVNNYLDGKLKVDEFITHKESLATIDSAFEHTKSGDCIRCVVEMR' A
#
# COMPACT_ATOMS: atom_id res chain seq x y z
N ALA A 1 -22.04 10.44 -17.95
CA ALA A 1 -22.18 11.91 -18.03
C ALA A 1 -23.31 12.45 -17.13
N PHE A 2 -24.57 12.03 -17.30
CA PHE A 2 -25.73 12.56 -16.53
C PHE A 2 -25.59 12.48 -15.00
N GLN A 3 -24.89 11.46 -14.49
CA GLN A 3 -24.65 11.27 -13.06
C GLN A 3 -23.84 12.42 -12.42
N LEU A 4 -22.97 13.11 -13.18
CA LEU A 4 -22.22 14.27 -12.72
C LEU A 4 -23.07 15.55 -12.77
N VAL A 5 -23.96 15.67 -13.76
CA VAL A 5 -24.94 16.77 -13.87
C VAL A 5 -25.91 16.76 -12.68
N THR A 6 -26.27 15.56 -12.21
CA THR A 6 -27.11 15.36 -11.01
C THR A 6 -26.31 15.45 -9.69
N GLY A 7 -25.08 15.98 -9.73
CA GLY A 7 -24.34 16.41 -8.54
C GLY A 7 -23.27 15.47 -8.02
N ARG A 8 -23.00 14.33 -8.68
CA ARG A 8 -21.83 13.51 -8.29
C ARG A 8 -20.54 14.21 -8.69
N VAL A 9 -19.51 14.05 -7.86
CA VAL A 9 -18.17 14.58 -8.11
C VAL A 9 -17.21 13.41 -8.29
N TRP A 10 -16.46 13.44 -9.40
CA TRP A 10 -15.37 12.50 -9.63
C TRP A 10 -14.06 13.15 -9.24
N LYS A 11 -13.37 12.61 -8.24
CA LYS A 11 -12.04 13.04 -7.82
C LYS A 11 -11.04 11.90 -8.00
N GLY A 12 -9.81 12.26 -8.31
CA GLY A 12 -8.65 11.36 -8.27
C GLY A 12 -7.65 11.84 -7.22
N CYS A 13 -6.71 10.98 -6.85
CA CYS A 13 -5.56 11.37 -6.06
C CYS A 13 -4.31 10.65 -6.57
N ALA A 14 -3.16 11.29 -6.41
CA ALA A 14 -1.85 10.66 -6.54
C ALA A 14 -1.28 10.47 -5.14
N PHE A 15 -0.79 9.27 -4.82
CA PHE A 15 -0.21 8.95 -3.51
C PHE A 15 -1.10 9.34 -2.31
N GLY A 16 -2.42 9.23 -2.46
CA GLY A 16 -3.39 9.62 -1.42
C GLY A 16 -3.46 11.12 -1.12
N GLY A 17 -2.83 11.98 -1.93
CA GLY A 17 -2.72 13.43 -1.67
C GLY A 17 -1.66 13.80 -0.63
N ILE A 18 -0.76 12.87 -0.30
CA ILE A 18 0.29 13.05 0.71
C ILE A 18 1.54 13.69 0.10
N LYS A 19 2.07 14.73 0.77
CA LYS A 19 3.38 15.32 0.49
C LYS A 19 4.46 14.45 1.09
N GLY A 20 5.17 13.70 0.23
CA GLY A 20 6.16 12.71 0.65
C GLY A 20 7.04 13.14 1.83
N ARG A 21 7.92 14.13 1.67
CA ARG A 21 8.88 14.50 2.72
C ARG A 21 8.26 15.02 4.02
N THR A 22 7.19 15.84 3.93
CA THR A 22 6.66 16.54 5.10
C THR A 22 5.56 15.77 5.82
N GLN A 23 4.90 14.81 5.17
CA GLN A 23 3.75 14.09 5.73
C GLN A 23 3.99 12.58 5.93
N LEU A 24 4.92 11.93 5.21
CA LEU A 24 5.25 10.51 5.47
C LEU A 24 5.69 10.22 6.92
N PRO A 25 6.54 11.05 7.56
CA PRO A 25 6.95 10.78 8.94
C PRO A 25 5.76 10.70 9.91
N GLY A 26 4.70 11.48 9.65
CA GLY A 26 3.46 11.41 10.43
C GLY A 26 2.72 10.08 10.27
N LEU A 27 2.75 9.47 9.07
CA LEU A 27 2.17 8.14 8.84
C LEU A 27 2.95 7.04 9.58
N VAL A 28 4.28 7.15 9.64
CA VAL A 28 5.12 6.24 10.42
C VAL A 28 4.80 6.35 11.91
N ASN A 29 4.68 7.58 12.43
CA ASN A 29 4.28 7.79 13.82
C ASN A 29 2.89 7.20 14.12
N ASN A 30 1.93 7.38 13.22
CA ASN A 30 0.60 6.77 13.37
C ASN A 30 0.64 5.23 13.40
N TYR A 31 1.55 4.60 12.64
CA TYR A 31 1.77 3.17 12.72
C TYR A 31 2.37 2.75 14.07
N LEU A 32 3.41 3.45 14.53
CA LEU A 32 4.04 3.18 15.83
C LEU A 32 3.09 3.41 17.01
N ASP A 33 2.19 4.39 16.91
CA ASP A 33 1.11 4.66 17.87
C ASP A 33 -0.04 3.63 17.81
N GLY A 34 0.02 2.64 16.91
CA GLY A 34 -1.04 1.63 16.71
C GLY A 34 -2.32 2.17 16.04
N LYS A 35 -2.32 3.42 15.58
CA LYS A 35 -3.47 4.06 14.91
C LYS A 35 -3.60 3.65 13.44
N LEU A 36 -2.50 3.21 12.83
CA LEU A 36 -2.46 2.73 11.46
C LEU A 36 -2.01 1.26 11.44
N LYS A 37 -2.85 0.40 10.87
CA LYS A 37 -2.50 -1.01 10.65
C LYS A 37 -1.62 -1.12 9.41
N VAL A 38 -0.43 -1.71 9.54
CA VAL A 38 0.47 -1.98 8.41
C VAL A 38 0.76 -3.48 8.32
N ASP A 39 1.00 -4.13 9.46
CA ASP A 39 1.42 -5.54 9.52
C ASP A 39 0.37 -6.50 8.94
N GLU A 40 -0.93 -6.18 9.07
CA GLU A 40 -2.04 -6.99 8.51
C GLU A 40 -2.01 -7.09 6.98
N PHE A 41 -1.35 -6.13 6.30
CA PHE A 41 -1.23 -6.16 4.85
C PHE A 41 -0.03 -7.00 4.38
N ILE A 42 0.86 -7.41 5.28
CA ILE A 42 2.03 -8.24 4.96
C ILE A 42 1.61 -9.71 5.02
N THR A 43 1.30 -10.29 3.87
CA THR A 43 0.88 -11.70 3.77
C THR A 43 2.05 -12.65 3.50
N HIS A 44 3.08 -12.18 2.80
CA HIS A 44 4.23 -12.97 2.40
C HIS A 44 5.54 -12.25 2.74
N LYS A 45 6.58 -13.03 3.00
CA LYS A 45 7.95 -12.57 3.16
C LYS A 45 8.86 -13.47 2.36
N GLU A 46 9.75 -12.86 1.58
CA GLU A 46 10.70 -13.55 0.72
C GLU A 46 12.08 -12.94 0.88
N SER A 47 13.11 -13.70 0.54
CA SER A 47 14.48 -13.17 0.47
C SER A 47 14.75 -12.57 -0.91
N LEU A 48 15.76 -11.71 -1.02
CA LEU A 48 16.20 -11.22 -2.34
C LEU A 48 16.63 -12.35 -3.28
N ALA A 49 17.17 -13.45 -2.74
CA ALA A 49 17.56 -14.63 -3.52
C ALA A 49 16.37 -15.36 -4.14
N THR A 50 15.18 -15.24 -3.54
CA THR A 50 13.92 -15.87 -3.98
C THR A 50 12.93 -14.86 -4.56
N ILE A 51 13.43 -13.77 -5.14
CA ILE A 51 12.58 -12.68 -5.66
C ILE A 51 11.57 -13.14 -6.72
N ASP A 52 11.90 -14.16 -7.52
CA ASP A 52 10.97 -14.71 -8.52
C ASP A 52 9.72 -15.30 -7.87
N SER A 53 9.85 -15.94 -6.69
CA SER A 53 8.71 -16.42 -5.91
C SER A 53 7.82 -15.28 -5.43
N ALA A 54 8.38 -14.12 -5.08
CA ALA A 54 7.60 -12.93 -4.72
C ALA A 54 6.72 -12.42 -5.89
N PHE A 55 7.21 -12.53 -7.13
CA PHE A 55 6.41 -12.19 -8.31
C PHE A 55 5.28 -13.19 -8.55
N GLU A 56 5.49 -14.48 -8.30
CA GLU A 56 4.44 -15.49 -8.40
C GLU A 56 3.35 -15.30 -7.34
N HIS A 57 3.71 -15.00 -6.09
CA HIS A 57 2.75 -14.64 -5.04
C HIS A 57 1.86 -13.46 -5.45
N THR A 58 2.40 -12.47 -6.16
CA THR A 58 1.60 -11.32 -6.62
C THR A 58 0.50 -11.71 -7.62
N LYS A 59 0.63 -12.86 -8.29
CA LYS A 59 -0.30 -13.36 -9.31
C LYS A 59 -1.32 -14.37 -8.76
N SER A 60 -1.01 -15.05 -7.67
CA SER A 60 -1.85 -16.13 -7.09
C SER A 60 -3.17 -15.65 -6.51
N GLY A 61 -3.30 -14.35 -6.21
CA GLY A 61 -4.53 -13.73 -5.72
C GLY A 61 -4.74 -13.84 -4.19
N ASP A 62 -3.87 -14.57 -3.48
CA ASP A 62 -3.82 -14.65 -2.02
C ASP A 62 -2.80 -13.68 -1.39
N CYS A 63 -1.95 -13.04 -2.21
CA CYS A 63 -0.99 -12.05 -1.74
C CYS A 63 -1.56 -10.63 -1.73
N ILE A 64 -1.54 -10.00 -0.56
CA ILE A 64 -1.81 -8.56 -0.42
C ILE A 64 -0.51 -7.78 -0.63
N ARG A 65 0.54 -8.09 0.15
CA ARG A 65 1.90 -7.58 -0.02
C ARG A 65 2.92 -8.66 0.33
N CYS A 66 3.96 -8.76 -0.49
CA CYS A 66 5.16 -9.52 -0.19
C CYS A 66 6.28 -8.55 0.20
N VAL A 67 6.85 -8.70 1.39
CA VAL A 67 8.04 -7.93 1.81
C VAL A 67 9.28 -8.71 1.44
N VAL A 68 10.21 -8.06 0.74
CA VAL A 68 11.50 -8.66 0.37
C VAL A 68 12.56 -8.25 1.37
N GLU A 69 13.12 -9.22 2.07
CA GLU A 69 14.24 -9.04 2.99
C GLU A 69 15.56 -9.08 2.21
N MET A 70 16.38 -8.05 2.42
CA MET A 70 17.62 -7.82 1.66
C MET A 70 18.85 -8.49 2.29
N ARG A 71 18.68 -9.23 3.38
CA ARG A 71 19.76 -9.84 4.17
C ARG A 71 19.69 -11.35 4.10
#